data_AF-A0AAV0XLK4-F1
#
_entry.id   AF-A0AAV0XLK4-F1
#
_cell.length_a   1.000
_cell.length_b   1.000
_cell.length_c   1.000
_cell.angle_alpha   90.00
_cell.angle_beta   90.00
_cell.angle_gamma   90.00
#
_symmetry.space_group_name_H-M   'P 1'
#
loop_
_entity.id
_entity.type
_entity.pdbx_description
1 polymer ?
#
loop_
_entity_poly.entity_id
_entity_poly.type
_entity_poly.pdbx_seq_one_letter_code
_entity_poly.pdbx_strand_id
1 'polypeptide(L)'
;MALRDHNYVIPANHEEEEEVGAPNIYLQDHTYAQQLPAVQIQAQPEEDREALEDGAAPDDEEEEDEAVEQEEDGAVDQEDGAVDQEDGAVEQEDGAVELVMHAEPRTYRIIPGIRLNSKFYVDNLGFKYYRKKLLVNTINLICELRKNPRGDFMCHGSASISINERDNRLRIVTDHNHDPEAINLDVPFLRNALGERAVDRTVTTPSVRGLYNSEIIKHPQAAISYTFLQTQSRAKRMRQSRRPQLPQNIHELSEMLSDPRNSNYASTFQIPSSAFFNQELIVNGVSVGVIFANISAIEKYRQELATVEMVGIDGTYKTVPQVPGDLRCFLTFQVLYKSVAFPMVYVLLGSETEETYSALFTVIRNILPLNYDRIRFVTDYERALMNAVQRIFPNSELLCCWFHFTQSVVRYCHRKVNGVLNLVKRHEVAARIFRMVLALPHLPAERGNPGCPNFCMEDGFHTIVAYTLQFPDISEVMSRFLRDYVFDYWFVQIGPRRLSVFGQDHRTNNYLESFHSTLLTQIGRHPNIWDFLQRLIIVENQFYVEFQQRTNNLTIRDGTSRSLRENATRIIRESVQQLNRDSDLLMFLRRTGHRNDGYVQEQIGPYP
;
A
#
# COMPACT_ATOMS: atom_id res chain seq x y z
N MET A 1 5.17 4.96 13.69
CA MET A 1 4.31 6.05 14.17
C MET A 1 3.79 6.87 13.00
N ALA A 2 2.47 6.90 12.79
CA ALA A 2 1.69 7.89 12.01
C ALA A 2 0.26 7.34 11.88
N LEU A 3 -0.53 7.48 12.95
CA LEU A 3 -1.99 7.42 12.94
C LEU A 3 -2.41 8.75 13.57
N ARG A 4 -3.02 9.63 12.78
CA ARG A 4 -3.39 10.99 13.22
C ARG A 4 -4.41 10.93 14.36
N ASP A 5 -4.29 11.94 15.22
CA ASP A 5 -5.15 12.25 16.34
C ASP A 5 -6.62 12.36 15.93
N HIS A 6 -7.41 11.33 16.22
CA HIS A 6 -8.86 11.50 16.36
C HIS A 6 -9.14 12.04 17.76
N ASN A 7 -9.11 13.35 17.90
CA ASN A 7 -9.66 14.05 19.06
C ASN A 7 -11.19 13.89 19.06
N TYR A 8 -11.68 12.82 19.69
CA TYR A 8 -13.08 12.74 20.09
C TYR A 8 -13.26 13.56 21.37
N VAL A 9 -13.80 14.77 21.19
CA VAL A 9 -14.36 15.59 22.28
C VAL A 9 -15.71 14.96 22.68
N ILE A 10 -15.84 14.60 23.96
CA ILE A 10 -17.11 14.23 24.59
C ILE A 10 -17.92 15.53 24.75
N PRO A 11 -19.10 15.69 24.15
CA PRO A 11 -19.98 16.80 24.52
C PRO A 11 -20.51 16.53 25.92
N ALA A 12 -20.20 17.41 26.88
CA ALA A 12 -20.82 17.39 28.19
C ALA A 12 -22.30 17.78 28.05
N ASN A 13 -23.18 17.02 28.69
CA ASN A 13 -24.60 17.33 28.83
C ASN A 13 -24.76 18.74 29.45
N HIS A 14 -25.48 19.62 28.77
CA HIS A 14 -26.15 20.74 29.41
C HIS A 14 -27.65 20.48 29.40
N GLU A 15 -28.22 20.62 30.59
CA GLU A 15 -29.62 20.41 30.95
C GLU A 15 -30.56 21.39 30.23
N GLU A 16 -31.79 20.92 30.05
CA GLU A 16 -32.93 21.55 29.38
C GLU A 16 -33.40 22.84 30.07
N GLU A 17 -33.77 23.85 29.29
CA GLU A 17 -34.94 24.69 29.59
C GLU A 17 -35.74 24.92 28.28
N GLU A 18 -37.05 24.67 28.36
CA GLU A 18 -38.06 24.84 27.31
C GLU A 18 -38.27 26.32 26.94
N GLU A 19 -38.51 26.63 25.65
CA GLU A 19 -39.73 27.35 25.20
C GLU A 19 -39.82 27.51 23.65
N VAL A 20 -40.92 26.97 23.13
CA VAL A 20 -41.77 27.34 21.98
C VAL A 20 -41.29 28.37 20.92
N GLY A 21 -41.31 27.94 19.64
CA GLY A 21 -41.66 28.82 18.51
C GLY A 21 -40.82 28.67 17.22
N ALA A 22 -41.38 28.04 16.19
CA ALA A 22 -40.95 28.25 14.79
C ALA A 22 -41.68 29.51 14.24
N PRO A 23 -41.15 30.28 13.25
CA PRO A 23 -40.70 29.75 11.95
C PRO A 23 -39.50 30.45 11.25
N ASN A 24 -38.99 29.77 10.21
CA ASN A 24 -38.19 30.18 9.03
C ASN A 24 -37.35 31.49 9.07
N ILE A 25 -36.11 31.41 8.56
CA ILE A 25 -35.61 32.13 7.35
C ILE A 25 -34.04 32.26 7.34
N TYR A 26 -33.48 32.06 6.12
CA TYR A 26 -32.17 32.45 5.53
C TYR A 26 -30.83 31.81 5.95
N LEU A 27 -30.26 31.12 4.96
CA LEU A 27 -28.83 30.95 4.65
C LEU A 27 -28.08 32.29 4.70
N GLN A 28 -26.94 32.34 5.41
CA GLN A 28 -25.81 33.20 5.06
C GLN A 28 -24.47 32.51 5.34
N ASP A 29 -23.62 32.57 4.32
CA ASP A 29 -22.23 32.13 4.27
C ASP A 29 -21.37 32.77 5.37
N HIS A 30 -20.51 31.97 6.00
CA HIS A 30 -19.32 32.50 6.67
C HIS A 30 -18.09 31.65 6.38
N THR A 31 -17.35 32.09 5.38
CA THR A 31 -15.89 31.98 5.30
C THR A 31 -15.26 32.64 6.53
N TYR A 32 -14.41 31.92 7.27
CA TYR A 32 -13.48 32.55 8.20
C TYR A 32 -12.15 31.83 8.18
N ALA A 33 -11.19 32.45 7.50
CA ALA A 33 -9.77 32.18 7.64
C ALA A 33 -9.28 32.82 8.94
N GLN A 34 -8.59 32.04 9.78
CA GLN A 34 -7.77 32.59 10.86
C GLN A 34 -6.34 32.06 10.72
N GLN A 35 -5.48 32.95 10.23
CA GLN A 35 -4.04 32.92 10.48
C GLN A 35 -3.80 33.10 11.98
N LEU A 36 -2.89 32.30 12.54
CA LEU A 36 -2.25 32.59 13.83
C LEU A 36 -0.72 32.53 13.67
N PRO A 37 0.02 33.38 14.41
CA PRO A 37 1.37 33.80 14.06
C PRO A 37 2.45 32.82 14.55
N ALA A 38 3.56 32.80 13.81
CA ALA A 38 4.78 32.07 14.14
C ALA A 38 5.48 32.68 15.37
N VAL A 39 5.83 31.82 16.33
CA VAL A 39 6.75 32.15 17.43
C VAL A 39 7.97 31.24 17.30
N GLN A 40 9.10 31.83 16.93
CA GLN A 40 10.43 31.23 17.03
C GLN A 40 10.91 31.30 18.48
N ILE A 41 11.38 30.18 19.04
CA ILE A 41 12.26 30.20 20.21
C ILE A 41 13.44 29.24 19.94
N GLN A 42 14.62 29.76 20.25
CA GLN A 42 15.97 29.35 19.88
C GLN A 42 16.45 28.08 20.61
N ALA A 43 17.34 27.35 19.92
CA ALA A 43 18.16 26.29 20.48
C ALA A 43 19.26 26.87 21.40
N GLN A 44 19.62 26.12 22.45
CA GLN A 44 20.79 26.34 23.29
C GLN A 44 21.50 25.00 23.58
N PRO A 45 22.81 25.04 23.90
CA PRO A 45 23.81 24.12 23.37
C PRO A 45 24.10 22.89 24.23
N GLU A 46 24.69 21.88 23.58
CA GLU A 46 25.26 20.67 24.19
C GLU A 46 26.56 20.99 24.95
N GLU A 47 26.73 20.40 26.13
CA GLU A 47 27.99 20.31 26.86
C GLU A 47 28.42 18.84 26.98
N ASP A 48 29.72 18.64 26.76
CA ASP A 48 30.48 17.39 26.74
C ASP A 48 30.36 16.52 27.99
N ARG A 49 30.36 15.19 27.81
CA ARG A 49 31.09 14.25 28.69
C ARG A 49 31.62 13.02 27.94
N GLU A 50 32.92 12.82 28.08
CA GLU A 50 33.75 11.74 27.59
C GLU A 50 33.46 10.35 28.22
N ALA A 51 33.71 9.33 27.38
CA ALA A 51 34.38 8.05 27.62
C ALA A 51 33.96 7.11 28.78
N LEU A 52 33.62 5.86 28.41
CA LEU A 52 34.37 4.66 28.82
C LEU A 52 34.02 3.45 27.92
N GLU A 53 35.05 2.69 27.60
CA GLU A 53 35.18 1.63 26.59
C GLU A 53 34.59 0.26 26.98
N ASP A 54 34.52 -0.58 25.93
CA ASP A 54 34.78 -2.02 25.86
C ASP A 54 33.64 -3.05 26.00
N GLY A 55 33.44 -3.81 24.90
CA GLY A 55 32.61 -5.02 24.83
C GLY A 55 32.28 -5.48 23.41
N ALA A 56 33.29 -6.07 22.74
CA ALA A 56 33.29 -6.79 21.46
C ALA A 56 31.97 -7.38 20.89
N ALA A 57 31.85 -7.26 19.55
CA ALA A 57 30.86 -7.87 18.65
C ALA A 57 30.95 -9.42 18.57
N PRO A 58 30.02 -10.14 17.88
CA PRO A 58 30.01 -10.12 16.40
C PRO A 58 28.62 -10.12 15.72
N ASP A 59 28.62 -9.49 14.54
CA ASP A 59 27.98 -9.85 13.26
C ASP A 59 26.52 -10.36 13.23
N ASP A 60 25.62 -9.51 12.72
CA ASP A 60 24.46 -9.92 11.93
C ASP A 60 24.18 -8.88 10.82
N GLU A 61 23.86 -9.39 9.64
CA GLU A 61 23.79 -8.73 8.34
C GLU A 61 22.79 -7.56 8.28
N GLU A 62 23.28 -6.35 7.98
CA GLU A 62 22.44 -5.18 7.73
C GLU A 62 21.88 -5.19 6.29
N GLU A 63 20.55 -5.26 6.19
CA GLU A 63 19.78 -4.91 4.99
C GLU A 63 19.89 -3.40 4.74
N GLU A 64 20.34 -3.01 3.55
CA GLU A 64 20.42 -1.61 3.12
C GLU A 64 19.01 -1.01 2.95
N ASP A 65 18.67 -0.08 3.85
CA ASP A 65 17.54 0.84 3.76
C ASP A 65 17.71 1.78 2.54
N GLU A 66 16.87 1.64 1.52
CA GLU A 66 16.74 2.65 0.45
C GLU A 66 16.09 3.92 1.03
N ALA A 67 16.93 4.91 1.33
CA ALA A 67 16.53 6.26 1.70
C ALA A 67 15.68 6.91 0.58
N VAL A 68 14.51 7.42 0.97
CA VAL A 68 13.61 8.18 0.10
C VAL A 68 14.00 9.66 0.17
N GLU A 69 14.74 10.13 -0.83
CA GLU A 69 15.00 11.56 -1.01
C GLU A 69 13.85 12.22 -1.80
N GLN A 70 13.32 13.30 -1.22
CA GLN A 70 12.45 14.27 -1.87
C GLN A 70 13.35 15.21 -2.67
N GLU A 71 13.19 15.34 -3.99
CA GLU A 71 13.89 16.42 -4.70
C GLU A 71 13.06 17.05 -5.82
N GLU A 72 13.28 18.36 -5.88
CA GLU A 72 12.64 19.40 -6.66
C GLU A 72 13.07 19.38 -8.14
N ASP A 73 12.18 19.90 -8.98
CA ASP A 73 12.40 20.04 -10.41
C ASP A 73 13.45 21.12 -10.73
N GLY A 74 14.54 20.72 -11.37
CA GLY A 74 15.33 21.60 -12.21
C GLY A 74 16.81 21.22 -12.32
N ALA A 75 17.21 20.66 -13.46
CA ALA A 75 18.52 20.95 -14.07
C ALA A 75 18.66 20.31 -15.46
N VAL A 76 19.27 21.08 -16.35
CA VAL A 76 19.79 20.76 -17.68
C VAL A 76 21.27 20.34 -17.52
N ASP A 77 21.84 19.75 -18.58
CA ASP A 77 23.28 19.61 -18.93
C ASP A 77 23.86 18.18 -18.91
N GLN A 78 24.34 17.69 -20.07
CA GLN A 78 25.73 17.72 -20.63
C GLN A 78 26.64 16.70 -19.93
N GLU A 79 27.05 15.67 -20.68
CA GLU A 79 28.05 14.69 -20.24
C GLU A 79 29.43 15.14 -20.74
N ASP A 80 30.27 15.62 -19.81
CA ASP A 80 31.72 15.75 -19.98
C ASP A 80 32.41 14.50 -19.43
N GLY A 81 33.27 13.89 -20.25
CA GLY A 81 34.18 12.82 -19.85
C GLY A 81 35.62 13.25 -20.12
N ALA A 82 36.34 13.63 -19.06
CA ALA A 82 37.78 13.85 -19.09
C ALA A 82 38.50 12.59 -18.59
N VAL A 83 39.52 12.14 -19.32
CA VAL A 83 40.50 11.16 -18.87
C VAL A 83 41.88 11.76 -19.10
N ASP A 84 42.66 11.84 -18.01
CA ASP A 84 44.04 12.31 -17.99
C ASP A 84 44.98 11.40 -18.82
N GLN A 85 45.94 12.00 -19.53
CA GLN A 85 47.10 11.30 -20.08
C GLN A 85 48.38 11.96 -19.58
N GLU A 86 49.27 11.13 -19.05
CA GLU A 86 50.65 11.46 -18.68
C GLU A 86 51.53 11.58 -19.93
N ASP A 87 52.35 12.64 -19.95
CA ASP A 87 53.35 12.91 -20.98
C ASP A 87 54.55 11.96 -20.89
N GLY A 88 54.85 11.27 -21.99
CA GLY A 88 56.09 10.54 -22.21
C GLY A 88 56.64 10.82 -23.61
N ALA A 89 57.61 11.72 -23.71
CA ALA A 89 58.29 12.07 -24.96
C ALA A 89 59.26 10.97 -25.42
N VAL A 90 59.17 10.57 -26.70
CA VAL A 90 60.26 9.88 -27.42
C VAL A 90 60.35 10.43 -28.85
N GLU A 91 61.59 10.58 -29.29
CA GLU A 91 62.08 11.29 -30.48
C GLU A 91 61.69 10.66 -31.83
N GLN A 92 61.73 11.50 -32.87
CA GLN A 92 61.42 11.20 -34.27
C GLN A 92 62.51 10.33 -34.93
N GLU A 93 62.09 9.36 -35.75
CA GLU A 93 62.83 8.88 -36.91
C GLU A 93 61.96 8.99 -38.16
N ASP A 94 62.52 9.62 -39.20
CA ASP A 94 61.95 9.79 -40.53
C ASP A 94 61.80 8.45 -41.27
N GLY A 95 60.64 8.20 -41.88
CA GLY A 95 60.48 7.03 -42.75
C GLY A 95 59.12 6.89 -43.44
N ALA A 96 59.14 7.13 -44.76
CA ALA A 96 58.16 6.71 -45.77
C ALA A 96 56.73 7.28 -45.69
N VAL A 97 56.38 8.09 -46.70
CA VAL A 97 55.00 8.44 -47.04
C VAL A 97 54.29 7.20 -47.56
N GLU A 98 53.70 6.42 -46.66
CA GLU A 98 52.68 5.44 -47.00
C GLU A 98 51.40 6.18 -47.41
N LEU A 99 50.93 5.95 -48.63
CA LEU A 99 49.61 6.38 -49.09
C LEU A 99 48.56 5.77 -48.16
N VAL A 100 48.11 6.54 -47.17
CA VAL A 100 46.97 6.19 -46.33
C VAL A 100 45.76 6.08 -47.27
N MET A 101 45.39 4.85 -47.62
CA MET A 101 44.12 4.58 -48.24
C MET A 101 43.05 5.07 -47.26
N HIS A 102 42.44 6.23 -47.52
CA HIS A 102 41.26 6.66 -46.80
C HIS A 102 40.21 5.56 -46.97
N ALA A 103 40.04 4.74 -45.93
CA ALA A 103 39.06 3.68 -45.93
C ALA A 103 37.69 4.34 -46.14
N GLU A 104 37.01 4.03 -47.24
CA GLU A 104 35.65 4.53 -47.46
C GLU A 104 34.66 3.68 -46.66
N PRO A 105 33.68 4.29 -45.97
CA PRO A 105 32.63 3.53 -45.32
C PRO A 105 31.69 2.94 -46.38
N ARG A 106 31.63 1.61 -46.44
CA ARG A 106 30.94 0.84 -47.49
C ARG A 106 29.74 0.07 -46.97
N THR A 107 29.76 -0.31 -45.70
CA THR A 107 28.72 -1.13 -45.06
C THR A 107 28.29 -0.49 -43.75
N TYR A 108 27.16 -0.93 -43.21
CA TYR A 108 26.66 -0.40 -41.95
C TYR A 108 26.10 -1.49 -41.05
N ARG A 109 25.93 -1.17 -39.76
CA ARG A 109 25.18 -1.97 -38.80
C ARG A 109 24.05 -1.12 -38.24
N ILE A 110 22.90 -1.74 -38.04
CA ILE A 110 21.78 -1.11 -37.34
C ILE A 110 21.89 -1.44 -35.86
N ILE A 111 21.86 -0.42 -35.00
CA ILE A 111 21.80 -0.58 -33.55
C ILE A 111 20.54 0.10 -33.00
N PRO A 112 19.95 -0.41 -31.91
CA PRO A 112 18.78 0.21 -31.30
C PRO A 112 19.04 1.65 -30.84
N GLY A 113 18.08 2.53 -31.12
CA GLY A 113 18.14 3.91 -30.73
C GLY A 113 17.78 4.16 -29.25
N ILE A 114 17.86 5.44 -28.85
CA ILE A 114 17.48 5.85 -27.49
C ILE A 114 15.95 5.92 -27.37
N ARG A 115 15.19 6.26 -28.41
CA ARG A 115 13.71 6.26 -28.33
C ARG A 115 13.16 4.89 -28.72
N LEU A 116 11.98 4.55 -28.23
CA LEU A 116 11.29 3.31 -28.60
C LEU A 116 11.15 3.23 -30.13
N ASN A 117 11.46 2.08 -30.72
CA ASN A 117 11.46 1.82 -32.17
C ASN A 117 12.39 2.71 -33.02
N SER A 118 13.24 3.52 -32.38
CA SER A 118 14.25 4.28 -33.11
C SER A 118 15.47 3.41 -33.43
N LYS A 119 16.15 3.73 -34.54
CA LYS A 119 17.32 3.01 -35.03
C LYS A 119 18.46 4.00 -35.27
N PHE A 120 19.67 3.59 -34.96
CA PHE A 120 20.89 4.22 -35.43
C PHE A 120 21.54 3.34 -36.49
N TYR A 121 22.26 3.99 -37.38
CA TYR A 121 23.07 3.34 -38.41
C TYR A 121 24.52 3.69 -38.12
N VAL A 122 25.37 2.70 -37.95
CA VAL A 122 26.81 2.90 -37.71
C VAL A 122 27.54 2.29 -38.87
N ASP A 123 28.38 3.06 -39.57
CA ASP A 123 29.17 2.52 -40.66
C ASP A 123 30.36 1.69 -40.17
N ASN A 124 31.09 1.05 -41.09
CA ASN A 124 32.26 0.23 -40.75
C ASN A 124 33.49 1.04 -40.27
N LEU A 125 33.43 2.37 -40.24
CA LEU A 125 34.46 3.24 -39.67
C LEU A 125 34.07 3.80 -38.30
N GLY A 126 32.83 3.56 -37.85
CA GLY A 126 32.35 4.01 -36.55
C GLY A 126 31.55 5.31 -36.59
N PHE A 127 31.25 5.89 -37.76
CA PHE A 127 30.38 7.07 -37.81
C PHE A 127 28.92 6.68 -37.58
N LYS A 128 28.24 7.44 -36.73
CA LYS A 128 26.86 7.20 -36.34
C LYS A 128 25.91 8.17 -37.01
N TYR A 129 24.81 7.62 -37.53
CA TYR A 129 23.82 8.37 -38.29
C TYR A 129 22.39 8.17 -37.79
N TYR A 130 21.60 9.24 -37.90
CA TYR A 130 20.14 9.23 -37.77
C TYR A 130 19.46 9.19 -39.13
N ARG A 131 18.33 8.49 -39.21
CA ARG A 131 17.40 8.63 -40.34
C ARG A 131 16.83 10.05 -40.39
N LYS A 132 17.05 10.76 -41.50
CA LYS A 132 16.46 12.07 -41.79
C LYS A 132 15.16 11.97 -42.57
N LYS A 133 15.17 11.23 -43.69
CA LYS A 133 14.03 11.14 -44.61
C LYS A 133 14.01 9.80 -45.35
N LEU A 134 12.80 9.28 -45.58
CA LEU A 134 12.57 8.16 -46.48
C LEU A 134 12.29 8.70 -47.88
N LEU A 135 12.99 8.19 -48.89
CA LEU A 135 12.75 8.43 -50.31
C LEU A 135 12.23 7.13 -50.95
N VAL A 136 11.93 7.19 -52.25
CA VAL A 136 11.28 6.09 -53.00
C VAL A 136 12.01 4.75 -52.82
N ASN A 137 13.34 4.73 -52.97
CA ASN A 137 14.16 3.51 -52.88
C ASN A 137 15.32 3.64 -51.88
N THR A 138 15.49 4.79 -51.23
CA THR A 138 16.61 5.05 -50.33
C THR A 138 16.18 5.73 -49.03
N ILE A 139 16.99 5.57 -48.00
CA ILE A 139 16.87 6.27 -46.72
C ILE A 139 18.05 7.22 -46.64
N ASN A 140 17.75 8.51 -46.44
CA ASN A 140 18.76 9.52 -46.17
C ASN A 140 19.10 9.55 -44.69
N LEU A 141 20.39 9.53 -44.43
CA LEU A 141 21.02 9.50 -43.12
C LEU A 141 21.82 10.79 -42.89
N ILE A 142 21.84 11.28 -41.65
CA ILE A 142 22.67 12.43 -41.23
C ILE A 142 23.48 12.07 -40.01
N CYS A 143 24.68 12.63 -39.91
CA CYS A 143 25.56 12.47 -38.76
C CYS A 143 24.86 12.84 -37.44
N GLU A 144 25.18 12.13 -36.36
CA GLU A 144 24.73 12.45 -35.00
C GLU A 144 25.06 13.88 -34.58
N LEU A 145 26.28 14.36 -34.84
CA LEU A 145 26.72 15.72 -34.52
C LEU A 145 26.05 16.80 -35.38
N ARG A 146 25.25 16.41 -36.39
CA ARG A 146 24.35 17.35 -37.08
C ARG A 146 23.08 17.60 -36.29
N LYS A 147 22.60 16.57 -35.60
CA LYS A 147 21.34 16.58 -34.87
C LYS A 147 21.53 17.02 -33.43
N ASN A 148 22.63 16.62 -32.81
CA ASN A 148 23.05 16.98 -31.46
C ASN A 148 24.48 17.54 -31.54
N PRO A 149 24.66 18.84 -31.82
CA PRO A 149 25.96 19.50 -31.88
C PRO A 149 26.70 19.44 -30.54
N ARG A 150 28.03 19.53 -30.56
CA ARG A 150 28.87 19.72 -29.36
C ARG A 150 29.24 21.20 -29.25
N GLY A 151 28.51 21.94 -28.42
CA GLY A 151 28.60 23.40 -28.40
C GLY A 151 28.30 23.99 -29.79
N ASP A 152 29.21 24.82 -30.30
CA ASP A 152 29.11 25.46 -31.61
C ASP A 152 29.55 24.55 -32.78
N PHE A 153 30.12 23.37 -32.50
CA PHE A 153 30.60 22.45 -33.54
C PHE A 153 29.45 21.62 -34.12
N MET A 154 29.20 21.76 -35.43
CA MET A 154 28.21 20.97 -36.16
C MET A 154 28.85 20.19 -37.32
N CYS A 155 28.49 18.91 -37.41
CA CYS A 155 28.83 18.09 -38.57
C CYS A 155 27.74 18.16 -39.65
N HIS A 156 28.12 18.25 -40.93
CA HIS A 156 27.18 18.16 -42.05
C HIS A 156 27.19 16.80 -42.77
N GLY A 157 27.99 15.86 -42.28
CA GLY A 157 28.12 14.51 -42.80
C GLY A 157 26.76 13.83 -43.04
N SER A 158 26.63 13.21 -44.21
CA SER A 158 25.38 12.57 -44.61
C SER A 158 25.63 11.36 -45.51
N ALA A 159 24.70 10.40 -45.46
CA ALA A 159 24.80 9.16 -46.19
C ALA A 159 23.44 8.72 -46.73
N SER A 160 23.45 7.77 -47.67
CA SER A 160 22.24 7.16 -48.24
C SER A 160 22.38 5.64 -48.23
N ILE A 161 21.32 4.95 -47.83
CA ILE A 161 21.21 3.48 -47.83
C ILE A 161 19.97 3.05 -48.59
N SER A 162 19.92 1.80 -49.03
CA SER A 162 18.71 1.21 -49.61
C SER A 162 17.59 1.07 -48.57
N ILE A 163 16.32 1.15 -49.00
CA ILE A 163 15.18 0.76 -48.14
C ILE A 163 15.19 -0.74 -47.82
N ASN A 164 15.85 -1.55 -48.65
CA ASN A 164 16.06 -2.95 -48.38
C ASN A 164 17.27 -3.10 -47.45
N GLU A 165 17.01 -3.27 -46.15
CA GLU A 165 18.05 -3.41 -45.11
C GLU A 165 19.01 -4.59 -45.38
N ARG A 166 18.66 -5.55 -46.26
CA ARG A 166 19.54 -6.66 -46.65
C ARG A 166 20.65 -6.28 -47.64
N ASP A 167 20.53 -5.14 -48.34
CA ASP A 167 21.56 -4.66 -49.27
C ASP A 167 22.86 -4.31 -48.52
N ASN A 168 22.73 -3.84 -47.28
CA ASN A 168 23.83 -3.55 -46.36
C ASN A 168 24.93 -2.61 -46.92
N ARG A 169 24.61 -1.81 -47.93
CA ARG A 169 25.52 -0.86 -48.57
C ARG A 169 25.19 0.56 -48.11
N LEU A 170 26.24 1.29 -47.75
CA LEU A 170 26.17 2.70 -47.38
C LEU A 170 26.93 3.54 -48.41
N ARG A 171 26.34 4.66 -48.82
CA ARG A 171 26.96 5.63 -49.72
C ARG A 171 27.06 6.98 -49.03
N ILE A 172 28.27 7.52 -48.91
CA ILE A 172 28.47 8.88 -48.41
C ILE A 172 27.98 9.89 -49.43
N VAL A 173 27.25 10.89 -48.95
CA VAL A 173 26.73 12.02 -49.73
C VAL A 173 27.49 13.29 -49.35
N THR A 174 27.89 13.42 -48.08
CA THR A 174 28.71 14.51 -47.58
C THR A 174 29.66 13.96 -46.53
N ASP A 175 30.94 14.30 -46.65
CA ASP A 175 31.97 13.84 -45.73
C ASP A 175 31.80 14.42 -44.33
N HIS A 176 32.36 13.72 -43.34
CA HIS A 176 32.42 14.20 -41.97
C HIS A 176 33.61 15.15 -41.79
N ASN A 177 33.48 16.06 -40.83
CA ASN A 177 34.50 17.02 -40.43
C ASN A 177 35.04 16.74 -39.02
N HIS A 178 34.90 15.49 -38.57
CA HIS A 178 35.37 15.00 -37.28
C HIS A 178 35.77 13.54 -37.42
N ASP A 179 36.55 13.05 -36.46
CA ASP A 179 36.88 11.64 -36.35
C ASP A 179 35.72 10.84 -35.74
N PRO A 180 35.61 9.53 -36.04
CA PRO A 180 34.61 8.68 -35.44
C PRO A 180 34.92 8.46 -33.95
N GLU A 181 33.88 8.52 -33.11
CA GLU A 181 34.01 8.24 -31.68
C GLU A 181 34.03 6.74 -31.40
N ALA A 182 34.67 6.33 -30.29
CA ALA A 182 34.61 4.95 -29.84
C ALA A 182 33.16 4.60 -29.40
N ILE A 183 32.48 3.75 -30.17
CA ILE A 183 31.10 3.33 -29.89
C ILE A 183 31.11 1.90 -29.35
N ASN A 184 30.55 1.70 -28.15
CA ASN A 184 30.17 0.37 -27.69
C ASN A 184 28.92 -0.10 -28.46
N LEU A 185 29.09 -1.03 -29.39
CA LEU A 185 28.02 -1.52 -30.26
C LEU A 185 27.04 -2.46 -29.54
N ASP A 186 27.39 -2.98 -28.36
CA ASP A 186 26.61 -3.98 -27.63
C ASP A 186 25.67 -3.34 -26.59
N VAL A 187 26.10 -2.25 -25.93
CA VAL A 187 25.28 -1.48 -24.96
C VAL A 187 23.89 -1.09 -25.49
N PRO A 188 23.73 -0.62 -26.74
CA PRO A 188 22.42 -0.31 -27.31
C PRO A 188 21.43 -1.47 -27.29
N PHE A 189 21.90 -2.72 -27.47
CA PHE A 189 21.06 -3.92 -27.47
C PHE A 189 20.59 -4.27 -26.05
N LEU A 190 21.51 -4.31 -25.08
CA LEU A 190 21.17 -4.54 -23.67
C LEU A 190 20.18 -3.47 -23.16
N ARG A 191 20.46 -2.19 -23.44
CA ARG A 191 19.57 -1.08 -23.10
C ARG A 191 18.18 -1.24 -23.69
N ASN A 192 18.08 -1.72 -24.94
CA ASN A 192 16.78 -1.92 -25.59
C ASN A 192 16.02 -3.09 -24.98
N ALA A 193 16.68 -4.24 -24.78
CA ALA A 193 16.09 -5.42 -24.16
C ALA A 193 15.54 -5.10 -22.76
N LEU A 194 16.32 -4.38 -21.94
CA LEU A 194 15.89 -3.91 -20.63
C LEU A 194 14.70 -2.94 -20.71
N GLY A 195 14.74 -2.01 -21.66
CA GLY A 195 13.66 -1.06 -21.87
C GLY A 195 12.34 -1.70 -22.30
N GLU A 196 12.40 -2.70 -23.18
CA GLU A 196 11.24 -3.47 -23.64
C GLU A 196 10.66 -4.35 -22.53
N ARG A 197 11.52 -5.10 -21.81
CA ARG A 197 11.07 -5.93 -20.68
C ARG A 197 10.52 -5.10 -19.52
N ALA A 198 11.03 -3.90 -19.29
CA ALA A 198 10.55 -3.02 -18.23
C ALA A 198 9.10 -2.53 -18.43
N VAL A 199 8.56 -2.62 -19.66
CA VAL A 199 7.20 -2.22 -20.02
C VAL A 199 6.32 -3.39 -20.50
N ASP A 200 6.88 -4.61 -20.53
CA ASP A 200 6.16 -5.82 -20.88
C ASP A 200 5.31 -6.27 -19.69
N ARG A 201 4.02 -6.46 -19.93
CA ARG A 201 3.03 -6.84 -18.90
C ARG A 201 3.13 -8.31 -18.48
N THR A 202 3.78 -9.14 -19.29
CA THR A 202 3.99 -10.56 -19.01
C THR A 202 5.22 -10.80 -18.14
N VAL A 203 6.07 -9.78 -17.98
CA VAL A 203 7.24 -9.84 -17.12
C VAL A 203 6.79 -9.74 -15.67
N THR A 204 6.87 -10.87 -14.98
CA THR A 204 6.45 -11.02 -13.58
C THR A 204 7.50 -10.56 -12.57
N THR A 205 8.71 -10.21 -13.01
CA THR A 205 9.78 -9.73 -12.12
C THR A 205 9.46 -8.31 -11.65
N PRO A 206 9.14 -8.10 -10.35
CA PRO A 206 8.75 -6.78 -9.86
C PRO A 206 9.97 -5.85 -9.70
N SER A 207 11.17 -6.40 -9.50
CA SER A 207 12.38 -5.61 -9.30
C SER A 207 13.10 -5.33 -10.63
N VAL A 208 13.39 -4.05 -10.86
CA VAL A 208 14.26 -3.62 -11.97
C VAL A 208 15.63 -4.29 -11.86
N ARG A 209 16.08 -4.59 -10.63
CA ARG A 209 17.30 -5.33 -10.32
C ARG A 209 17.28 -6.74 -10.89
N GLY A 210 16.19 -7.49 -10.67
CA GLY A 210 16.03 -8.84 -11.22
C GLY A 210 16.01 -8.83 -12.75
N LEU A 211 15.37 -7.82 -13.34
CA LEU A 211 15.39 -7.63 -14.79
C LEU A 211 16.82 -7.39 -15.29
N TYR A 212 17.54 -6.46 -14.67
CA TYR A 212 18.94 -6.17 -14.96
C TYR A 212 19.80 -7.44 -14.91
N ASN A 213 19.78 -8.15 -13.77
CA ASN A 213 20.59 -9.34 -13.55
C ASN A 213 20.28 -10.44 -14.58
N SER A 214 19.02 -10.59 -15.00
CA SER A 214 18.64 -11.59 -16.01
C SER A 214 19.09 -11.23 -17.43
N GLU A 215 19.22 -9.95 -17.76
CA GLU A 215 19.61 -9.50 -19.11
C GLU A 215 21.13 -9.33 -19.27
N ILE A 216 21.86 -8.95 -18.22
CA ILE A 216 23.33 -8.87 -18.29
C ILE A 216 23.98 -10.23 -18.58
N ILE A 217 23.36 -11.33 -18.13
CA ILE A 217 23.78 -12.71 -18.46
C ILE A 217 23.69 -12.96 -19.98
N LYS A 218 22.68 -12.39 -20.65
CA LYS A 218 22.49 -12.52 -22.10
C LYS A 218 23.34 -11.55 -22.91
N HIS A 219 23.84 -10.48 -22.28
CA HIS A 219 24.62 -9.42 -22.91
C HIS A 219 25.89 -9.06 -22.12
N PRO A 220 26.84 -10.00 -21.93
CA PRO A 220 27.98 -9.82 -21.05
C PRO A 220 28.92 -8.68 -21.47
N GLN A 221 29.14 -8.50 -22.78
CA GLN A 221 30.01 -7.44 -23.31
C GLN A 221 29.43 -6.03 -23.08
N ALA A 222 28.10 -5.91 -23.16
CA ALA A 222 27.40 -4.66 -22.88
C ALA A 222 27.39 -4.34 -21.38
N ALA A 223 27.31 -5.36 -20.53
CA ALA A 223 27.16 -5.21 -19.08
C ALA A 223 28.36 -4.52 -18.40
N ILE A 224 29.56 -4.66 -18.98
CA ILE A 224 30.79 -4.00 -18.50
C ILE A 224 30.64 -2.47 -18.54
N SER A 225 29.88 -1.95 -19.50
CA SER A 225 29.73 -0.50 -19.73
C SER A 225 28.30 0.00 -19.53
N TYR A 226 27.40 -0.80 -18.93
CA TYR A 226 26.01 -0.40 -18.69
C TYR A 226 25.55 -0.76 -17.29
N THR A 227 25.35 0.26 -16.46
CA THR A 227 25.07 0.09 -15.04
C THR A 227 23.60 -0.15 -14.75
N PHE A 228 23.34 -0.60 -13.53
CA PHE A 228 21.98 -0.71 -13.02
C PHE A 228 21.29 0.64 -12.84
N LEU A 229 21.99 1.68 -12.40
CA LEU A 229 21.40 3.03 -12.27
C LEU A 229 20.92 3.56 -13.62
N GLN A 230 21.68 3.32 -14.69
CA GLN A 230 21.27 3.61 -16.06
C GLN A 230 20.02 2.80 -16.46
N THR A 231 19.96 1.53 -16.05
CA THR A 231 18.80 0.66 -16.28
C THR A 231 17.56 1.17 -15.53
N GLN A 232 17.69 1.58 -14.28
CA GLN A 232 16.62 2.12 -13.44
C GLN A 232 16.06 3.41 -14.05
N SER A 233 16.94 4.34 -14.41
CA SER A 233 16.61 5.58 -15.10
C SER A 233 15.92 5.33 -16.44
N ARG A 234 16.36 4.31 -17.18
CA ARG A 234 15.78 3.91 -18.46
C ARG A 234 14.39 3.32 -18.28
N ALA A 235 14.22 2.38 -17.36
CA ALA A 235 12.95 1.74 -17.05
C ALA A 235 11.91 2.78 -16.60
N LYS A 236 12.29 3.71 -15.71
CA LYS A 236 11.45 4.82 -15.28
C LYS A 236 10.96 5.66 -16.46
N ARG A 237 11.87 6.14 -17.32
CA ARG A 237 11.53 6.92 -18.53
C ARG A 237 10.64 6.15 -19.51
N MET A 238 10.95 4.87 -19.74
CA MET A 238 10.17 4.00 -20.62
C MET A 238 8.74 3.81 -20.11
N ARG A 239 8.57 3.51 -18.81
CA ARG A 239 7.27 3.38 -18.17
C ARG A 239 6.48 4.69 -18.23
N GLN A 240 7.10 5.81 -17.86
CA GLN A 240 6.48 7.14 -17.92
C GLN A 240 6.01 7.51 -19.32
N SER A 241 6.81 7.22 -20.36
CA SER A 241 6.44 7.53 -21.76
C SER A 241 5.20 6.80 -22.29
N ARG A 242 4.79 5.71 -21.61
CA ARG A 242 3.61 4.91 -21.97
C ARG A 242 2.45 5.09 -20.99
N ARG A 243 2.65 5.86 -19.92
CA ARG A 243 1.58 6.11 -18.95
C ARG A 243 0.60 7.11 -19.54
N PRO A 244 -0.70 6.92 -19.27
CA PRO A 244 -1.66 8.00 -19.46
C PRO A 244 -1.26 9.20 -18.58
N GLN A 245 -1.84 10.36 -18.88
CA GLN A 245 -1.71 11.51 -18.00
C GLN A 245 -2.30 11.18 -16.62
N LEU A 246 -1.88 11.94 -15.60
CA LEU A 246 -2.49 11.78 -14.28
C LEU A 246 -3.91 12.35 -14.30
N PRO A 247 -4.90 11.63 -13.77
CA PRO A 247 -6.25 12.16 -13.62
C PRO A 247 -6.25 13.28 -12.57
N GLN A 248 -7.10 14.28 -12.76
CA GLN A 248 -7.27 15.41 -11.85
C GLN A 248 -8.17 15.07 -10.66
N ASN A 249 -9.16 14.19 -10.87
CA ASN A 249 -10.15 13.78 -9.89
C ASN A 249 -10.58 12.32 -10.12
N ILE A 250 -11.38 11.78 -9.20
CA ILE A 250 -11.92 10.41 -9.27
C ILE A 250 -12.75 10.17 -10.54
N HIS A 251 -13.50 11.17 -11.01
CA HIS A 251 -14.33 11.02 -12.21
C HIS A 251 -13.49 10.83 -13.47
N GLU A 252 -12.49 11.68 -13.66
CA GLU A 252 -11.56 11.54 -14.78
C GLU A 252 -10.82 10.19 -14.71
N LEU A 253 -10.43 9.74 -13.52
CA LEU A 253 -9.85 8.40 -13.35
C LEU A 253 -10.81 7.30 -13.84
N SER A 254 -12.10 7.39 -13.51
CA SER A 254 -13.13 6.45 -14.00
C SER A 254 -13.28 6.47 -15.52
N GLU A 255 -13.33 7.65 -16.14
CA GLU A 255 -13.37 7.79 -17.60
C GLU A 255 -12.13 7.18 -18.26
N MET A 256 -10.95 7.44 -17.70
CA MET A 256 -9.69 6.89 -18.19
C MET A 256 -9.62 5.37 -18.05
N LEU A 257 -10.15 4.79 -16.97
CA LEU A 257 -10.22 3.33 -16.77
C LEU A 257 -11.21 2.65 -17.73
N SER A 258 -12.26 3.37 -18.12
CA SER A 258 -13.25 2.90 -19.09
C SER A 258 -12.75 2.95 -20.53
N ASP A 259 -11.68 3.70 -20.81
CA ASP A 259 -11.08 3.81 -22.13
C ASP A 259 -10.35 2.51 -22.53
N PRO A 260 -10.69 1.87 -23.68
CA PRO A 260 -10.02 0.66 -24.16
C PRO A 260 -8.50 0.80 -24.33
N ARG A 261 -8.00 2.01 -24.58
CA ARG A 261 -6.55 2.32 -24.68
C ARG A 261 -5.81 2.07 -23.35
N ASN A 262 -6.53 2.16 -22.24
CA ASN A 262 -6.02 1.97 -20.87
C ASN A 262 -6.47 0.64 -20.27
N SER A 263 -7.00 -0.29 -21.08
CA SER A 263 -7.44 -1.62 -20.66
C SER A 263 -6.38 -2.38 -19.84
N ASN A 264 -5.10 -2.01 -20.00
CA ASN A 264 -4.01 -2.57 -19.23
C ASN A 264 -3.98 -2.22 -17.73
N TYR A 265 -4.74 -1.22 -17.31
CA TYR A 265 -4.93 -0.83 -15.90
C TYR A 265 -6.31 -1.24 -15.35
N ALA A 266 -7.18 -1.79 -16.21
CA ALA A 266 -8.57 -2.06 -15.91
C ALA A 266 -8.99 -3.53 -16.16
N SER A 267 -8.07 -4.39 -16.61
CA SER A 267 -8.34 -5.80 -16.93
C SER A 267 -7.44 -6.76 -16.17
N THR A 268 -7.94 -7.96 -15.89
CA THR A 268 -7.24 -9.02 -15.15
C THR A 268 -6.12 -9.68 -15.97
N PHE A 269 -5.27 -10.46 -15.29
CA PHE A 269 -4.21 -11.27 -15.93
C PHE A 269 -4.65 -12.66 -16.38
N GLN A 270 -5.87 -13.10 -16.05
CA GLN A 270 -6.35 -14.41 -16.47
C GLN A 270 -6.50 -14.49 -18.00
N ILE A 271 -6.57 -15.71 -18.54
CA ILE A 271 -6.72 -15.97 -19.97
C ILE A 271 -8.00 -16.78 -20.21
N PRO A 272 -9.01 -16.23 -20.94
CA PRO A 272 -9.06 -14.86 -21.45
C PRO A 272 -9.16 -13.82 -20.31
N SER A 273 -8.66 -12.61 -20.55
CA SER A 273 -8.74 -11.52 -19.58
C SER A 273 -10.18 -11.03 -19.44
N SER A 274 -10.56 -10.62 -18.23
CA SER A 274 -11.85 -10.01 -17.93
C SER A 274 -11.68 -8.58 -17.41
N ALA A 275 -12.78 -7.81 -17.38
CA ALA A 275 -12.79 -6.50 -16.74
C ALA A 275 -12.57 -6.65 -15.22
N PHE A 276 -11.66 -5.83 -14.69
CA PHE A 276 -11.37 -5.73 -13.26
C PHE A 276 -11.88 -4.41 -12.69
N PHE A 277 -11.70 -3.29 -13.40
CA PHE A 277 -12.46 -2.08 -13.10
C PHE A 277 -13.94 -2.37 -13.31
N ASN A 278 -14.75 -2.15 -12.28
CA ASN A 278 -16.16 -2.47 -12.29
C ASN A 278 -16.99 -1.24 -12.61
N GLN A 279 -16.92 -0.22 -11.77
CA GLN A 279 -17.66 1.03 -11.94
C GLN A 279 -17.13 2.15 -11.05
N GLU A 280 -17.56 3.36 -11.39
CA GLU A 280 -17.52 4.53 -10.52
C GLU A 280 -18.55 4.43 -9.38
N LEU A 281 -18.22 5.00 -8.23
CA LEU A 281 -19.13 5.18 -7.12
C LEU A 281 -19.54 6.66 -7.05
N ILE A 282 -20.82 6.93 -7.26
CA ILE A 282 -21.39 8.29 -7.29
C ILE A 282 -22.40 8.43 -6.15
N VAL A 283 -22.26 9.49 -5.35
CA VAL A 283 -23.19 9.86 -4.27
C VAL A 283 -23.62 11.31 -4.48
N ASN A 284 -24.92 11.57 -4.54
CA ASN A 284 -25.49 12.90 -4.76
C ASN A 284 -24.90 13.64 -5.99
N GLY A 285 -24.62 12.89 -7.06
CA GLY A 285 -24.02 13.44 -8.30
C GLY A 285 -22.52 13.71 -8.23
N VAL A 286 -21.86 13.36 -7.12
CA VAL A 286 -20.41 13.52 -6.93
C VAL A 286 -19.74 12.16 -6.93
N SER A 287 -18.65 12.05 -7.68
CA SER A 287 -17.79 10.87 -7.71
C SER A 287 -17.00 10.74 -6.41
N VAL A 288 -17.28 9.68 -5.65
CA VAL A 288 -16.69 9.44 -4.33
C VAL A 288 -15.83 8.18 -4.29
N GLY A 289 -15.69 7.45 -5.40
CA GLY A 289 -14.72 6.37 -5.50
C GLY A 289 -14.76 5.60 -6.82
N VAL A 290 -13.85 4.64 -6.95
CA VAL A 290 -13.80 3.66 -8.04
C VAL A 290 -13.71 2.25 -7.47
N ILE A 291 -14.49 1.34 -8.03
CA ILE A 291 -14.66 -0.04 -7.56
C ILE A 291 -13.98 -1.00 -8.53
N PHE A 292 -13.19 -1.92 -7.99
CA PHE A 292 -12.58 -3.02 -8.72
C PHE A 292 -13.05 -4.36 -8.16
N ALA A 293 -13.49 -5.24 -9.05
CA ALA A 293 -13.94 -6.59 -8.72
C ALA A 293 -13.82 -7.49 -9.95
N ASN A 294 -13.25 -8.68 -9.78
CA ASN A 294 -13.21 -9.68 -10.85
C ASN A 294 -14.54 -10.44 -10.92
N ILE A 295 -15.51 -9.88 -11.64
CA ILE A 295 -16.87 -10.44 -11.77
C ILE A 295 -16.85 -11.86 -12.35
N SER A 296 -15.95 -12.14 -13.29
CA SER A 296 -15.78 -13.49 -13.86
C SER A 296 -15.33 -14.51 -12.81
N ALA A 297 -14.43 -14.13 -11.90
CA ALA A 297 -14.04 -14.99 -10.78
C ALA A 297 -15.16 -15.16 -9.75
N ILE A 298 -15.88 -14.08 -9.43
CA ILE A 298 -17.03 -14.12 -8.52
C ILE A 298 -18.10 -15.08 -9.04
N GLU A 299 -18.42 -15.03 -10.34
CA GLU A 299 -19.36 -15.95 -10.97
C GLU A 299 -18.84 -17.39 -10.93
N LYS A 300 -17.57 -17.60 -11.27
CA LYS A 300 -16.92 -18.92 -11.25
C LYS A 300 -17.01 -19.59 -9.88
N TYR A 301 -16.85 -18.82 -8.80
CA TYR A 301 -16.84 -19.33 -7.42
C TYR A 301 -18.15 -19.07 -6.66
N ARG A 302 -19.26 -18.84 -7.38
CA ARG A 302 -20.57 -18.51 -6.78
C ARG A 302 -21.01 -19.54 -5.72
N GLN A 303 -20.76 -20.82 -5.94
CA GLN A 303 -21.16 -21.88 -5.00
C GLN A 303 -20.35 -21.82 -3.71
N GLU A 304 -19.04 -21.61 -3.80
CA GLU A 304 -18.15 -21.44 -2.66
C GLU A 304 -18.48 -20.18 -1.87
N LEU A 305 -18.73 -19.07 -2.58
CA LEU A 305 -19.13 -17.80 -1.97
C LEU A 305 -20.46 -17.90 -1.22
N ALA A 306 -21.40 -18.72 -1.68
CA ALA A 306 -22.65 -18.98 -0.96
C ALA A 306 -22.46 -19.71 0.39
N THR A 307 -21.29 -20.33 0.63
CA THR A 307 -20.94 -20.98 1.91
C THR A 307 -20.21 -20.06 2.89
N VAL A 308 -19.85 -18.84 2.47
CA VAL A 308 -19.17 -17.87 3.32
C VAL A 308 -20.13 -17.41 4.42
N GLU A 309 -19.63 -17.36 5.66
CA GLU A 309 -20.38 -16.91 6.84
C GLU A 309 -19.74 -15.69 7.51
N MET A 310 -18.58 -15.24 7.02
CA MET A 310 -17.83 -14.15 7.63
C MET A 310 -17.12 -13.33 6.57
N VAL A 311 -17.21 -12.01 6.73
CA VAL A 311 -16.53 -11.02 5.88
C VAL A 311 -15.81 -10.00 6.73
N GLY A 312 -14.65 -9.56 6.26
CA GLY A 312 -13.89 -8.46 6.85
C GLY A 312 -13.93 -7.24 5.95
N ILE A 313 -14.03 -6.06 6.56
CA ILE A 313 -13.93 -4.79 5.86
C ILE A 313 -12.85 -3.98 6.56
N ASP A 314 -11.88 -3.48 5.80
CA ASP A 314 -10.82 -2.65 6.36
C ASP A 314 -10.27 -1.66 5.33
N GLY A 315 -9.94 -0.48 5.83
CA GLY A 315 -9.36 0.62 5.08
C GLY A 315 -7.87 0.76 5.33
N THR A 316 -7.08 1.01 4.29
CA THR A 316 -5.66 1.35 4.41
C THR A 316 -5.36 2.68 3.74
N TYR A 317 -4.48 3.46 4.36
CA TYR A 317 -4.16 4.83 3.97
C TYR A 317 -2.77 4.95 3.34
N LYS A 318 -1.81 4.12 3.76
CA LYS A 318 -0.40 4.23 3.34
C LYS A 318 -0.18 3.85 1.88
N THR A 319 -1.05 3.02 1.32
CA THR A 319 -0.97 2.56 -0.07
C THR A 319 -1.82 3.40 -1.02
N VAL A 320 -2.55 4.39 -0.51
CA VAL A 320 -3.43 5.26 -1.32
C VAL A 320 -2.58 6.18 -2.18
N PRO A 321 -2.81 6.22 -3.51
CA PRO A 321 -2.18 7.21 -4.38
C PRO A 321 -2.51 8.65 -3.95
N GLN A 322 -1.52 9.53 -4.02
CA GLN A 322 -1.73 10.97 -3.73
C GLN A 322 -2.39 11.73 -4.88
N VAL A 323 -2.43 11.14 -6.07
CA VAL A 323 -3.07 11.70 -7.26
C VAL A 323 -4.02 10.65 -7.84
N PRO A 324 -5.31 10.98 -8.04
CA PRO A 324 -5.91 12.30 -7.84
C PRO A 324 -6.06 12.64 -6.34
N GLY A 325 -6.00 13.94 -6.01
CA GLY A 325 -5.86 14.43 -4.63
C GLY A 325 -7.14 14.34 -3.78
N ASP A 326 -8.24 13.93 -4.40
CA ASP A 326 -9.53 13.67 -3.77
C ASP A 326 -9.65 12.24 -3.21
N LEU A 327 -8.64 11.37 -3.39
CA LEU A 327 -8.56 10.05 -2.73
C LEU A 327 -8.19 10.16 -1.24
N ARG A 328 -8.83 9.33 -0.42
CA ARG A 328 -8.66 9.30 1.05
C ARG A 328 -8.24 7.93 1.57
N CYS A 329 -8.91 6.88 1.11
CA CYS A 329 -8.77 5.53 1.67
C CYS A 329 -8.79 4.47 0.57
N PHE A 330 -8.03 3.39 0.76
CA PHE A 330 -8.13 2.18 -0.04
C PHE A 330 -8.78 1.09 0.81
N LEU A 331 -10.04 0.79 0.54
CA LEU A 331 -10.84 -0.17 1.29
C LEU A 331 -10.88 -1.52 0.57
N THR A 332 -10.81 -2.60 1.35
CA THR A 332 -11.02 -3.96 0.84
C THR A 332 -12.17 -4.67 1.54
N PHE A 333 -12.97 -5.38 0.73
CA PHE A 333 -14.00 -6.28 1.21
C PHE A 333 -13.52 -7.72 1.03
N GLN A 334 -13.31 -8.42 2.13
CA GLN A 334 -12.70 -9.75 2.13
C GLN A 334 -13.67 -10.80 2.63
N VAL A 335 -13.74 -11.93 1.95
CA VAL A 335 -14.49 -13.10 2.40
C VAL A 335 -13.56 -14.05 3.15
N LEU A 336 -14.03 -14.64 4.24
CA LEU A 336 -13.32 -15.70 4.93
C LEU A 336 -13.81 -17.06 4.42
N TYR A 337 -12.98 -17.73 3.61
CA TYR A 337 -13.28 -19.04 3.04
C TYR A 337 -12.29 -20.10 3.52
N LYS A 338 -12.80 -21.18 4.12
CA LYS A 338 -11.98 -22.27 4.70
C LYS A 338 -10.80 -21.77 5.56
N SER A 339 -11.08 -20.79 6.43
CA SER A 339 -10.14 -20.15 7.36
C SER A 339 -9.04 -19.29 6.72
N VAL A 340 -9.19 -18.90 5.45
CA VAL A 340 -8.30 -17.96 4.76
C VAL A 340 -9.13 -16.78 4.25
N ALA A 341 -8.59 -15.57 4.39
CA ALA A 341 -9.23 -14.36 3.91
C ALA A 341 -8.86 -14.08 2.45
N PHE A 342 -9.85 -13.75 1.64
CA PHE A 342 -9.71 -13.44 0.22
C PHE A 342 -10.37 -12.09 -0.08
N PRO A 343 -9.62 -11.07 -0.51
CA PRO A 343 -10.20 -9.83 -1.01
C PRO A 343 -10.98 -10.08 -2.31
N MET A 344 -12.26 -9.71 -2.30
CA MET A 344 -13.16 -9.90 -3.45
C MET A 344 -13.49 -8.57 -4.14
N VAL A 345 -13.49 -7.48 -3.39
CA VAL A 345 -13.76 -6.12 -3.89
C VAL A 345 -12.74 -5.16 -3.31
N TYR A 346 -12.21 -4.29 -4.16
CA TYR A 346 -11.20 -3.30 -3.84
C TYR A 346 -11.74 -1.93 -4.23
N VAL A 347 -11.57 -0.92 -3.37
CA VAL A 347 -12.21 0.39 -3.57
C VAL A 347 -11.24 1.49 -3.21
N LEU A 348 -10.97 2.39 -4.15
CA LEU A 348 -10.37 3.69 -3.84
C LEU A 348 -11.51 4.67 -3.56
N LEU A 349 -11.57 5.18 -2.33
CA LEU A 349 -12.60 6.09 -1.85
C LEU A 349 -12.03 7.49 -1.65
N GLY A 350 -12.82 8.51 -2.01
CA GLY A 350 -12.56 9.91 -1.70
C GLY A 350 -13.33 10.45 -0.50
N SER A 351 -14.22 9.64 0.08
CA SER A 351 -15.04 9.99 1.23
C SER A 351 -15.29 8.75 2.10
N GLU A 352 -15.35 8.94 3.41
CA GLU A 352 -15.54 7.89 4.43
C GLU A 352 -16.83 8.19 5.25
N THR A 353 -17.86 8.71 4.57
CA THR A 353 -19.17 8.99 5.20
C THR A 353 -20.08 7.78 5.19
N GLU A 354 -21.09 7.79 6.06
CA GLU A 354 -22.09 6.72 6.11
C GLU A 354 -22.76 6.56 4.74
N GLU A 355 -23.12 7.65 4.07
CA GLU A 355 -23.75 7.66 2.75
C GLU A 355 -22.83 7.04 1.68
N THR A 356 -21.52 7.27 1.78
CA THR A 356 -20.54 6.70 0.85
C THR A 356 -20.46 5.20 1.00
N TYR A 357 -20.31 4.71 2.24
CA TYR A 357 -20.34 3.27 2.52
C TYR A 357 -21.69 2.65 2.20
N SER A 358 -22.79 3.38 2.37
CA SER A 358 -24.14 2.97 2.00
C SER A 358 -24.26 2.62 0.53
N ALA A 359 -23.79 3.52 -0.33
CA ALA A 359 -23.79 3.34 -1.76
C ALA A 359 -22.86 2.18 -2.14
N LEU A 360 -21.66 2.13 -1.56
CA LEU A 360 -20.71 1.03 -1.79
C LEU A 360 -21.31 -0.34 -1.43
N PHE A 361 -21.91 -0.48 -0.24
CA PHE A 361 -22.48 -1.76 0.19
C PHE A 361 -23.69 -2.19 -0.64
N THR A 362 -24.42 -1.23 -1.21
CA THR A 362 -25.48 -1.54 -2.19
C THR A 362 -24.88 -2.16 -3.45
N VAL A 363 -23.75 -1.65 -3.94
CA VAL A 363 -23.02 -2.25 -5.07
C VAL A 363 -22.51 -3.64 -4.70
N ILE A 364 -21.84 -3.79 -3.55
CA ILE A 364 -21.29 -5.06 -3.07
C ILE A 364 -22.38 -6.13 -2.96
N ARG A 365 -23.55 -5.76 -2.41
CA ARG A 365 -24.71 -6.64 -2.30
C ARG A 365 -25.17 -7.20 -3.64
N ASN A 366 -25.04 -6.41 -4.70
CA ASN A 366 -25.46 -6.79 -6.06
C ASN A 366 -24.41 -7.65 -6.78
N ILE A 367 -23.12 -7.44 -6.52
CA ILE A 367 -22.05 -8.17 -7.21
C ILE A 367 -21.65 -9.47 -6.50
N LEU A 368 -21.67 -9.53 -5.17
CA LEU A 368 -21.26 -10.73 -4.42
C LEU A 368 -22.47 -11.60 -4.05
N PRO A 369 -22.53 -12.88 -4.49
CA PRO A 369 -23.64 -13.79 -4.24
C PRO A 369 -23.54 -14.44 -2.85
N LEU A 370 -23.45 -13.63 -1.79
CA LEU A 370 -23.40 -14.10 -0.41
C LEU A 370 -24.80 -14.30 0.17
N ASN A 371 -24.93 -15.20 1.14
CA ASN A 371 -26.14 -15.30 1.95
C ASN A 371 -26.07 -14.29 3.11
N TYR A 372 -26.35 -13.02 2.83
CA TYR A 372 -26.18 -11.92 3.78
C TYR A 372 -26.90 -12.13 5.12
N ASP A 373 -28.06 -12.79 5.16
CA ASP A 373 -28.77 -13.10 6.42
C ASP A 373 -27.98 -14.02 7.37
N ARG A 374 -26.91 -14.66 6.87
CA ARG A 374 -26.00 -15.51 7.64
C ARG A 374 -24.58 -14.96 7.74
N ILE A 375 -24.33 -13.78 7.17
CA ILE A 375 -23.00 -13.16 7.20
C ILE A 375 -22.79 -12.48 8.55
N ARG A 376 -21.61 -12.74 9.13
CA ARG A 376 -21.00 -11.94 10.17
C ARG A 376 -20.03 -10.95 9.55
N PHE A 377 -20.28 -9.67 9.74
CA PHE A 377 -19.36 -8.60 9.39
C PHE A 377 -18.39 -8.37 10.53
N VAL A 378 -17.09 -8.29 10.20
CA VAL A 378 -16.03 -7.90 11.12
C VAL A 378 -15.41 -6.61 10.61
N THR A 379 -15.45 -5.57 11.43
CA THR A 379 -14.86 -4.26 11.13
C THR A 379 -14.20 -3.66 12.37
N ASP A 380 -13.53 -2.53 12.21
CA ASP A 380 -13.13 -1.67 13.32
C ASP A 380 -14.32 -0.95 13.97
N TYR A 381 -14.08 0.15 14.70
CA TYR A 381 -15.13 0.94 15.36
C TYR A 381 -15.47 2.22 14.58
N GLU A 382 -15.28 2.25 13.26
CA GLU A 382 -15.67 3.39 12.44
C GLU A 382 -17.20 3.51 12.36
N ARG A 383 -17.75 4.57 12.96
CA ARG A 383 -19.21 4.75 13.11
C ARG A 383 -19.95 4.81 11.76
N ALA A 384 -19.39 5.51 10.78
CA ALA A 384 -19.97 5.62 9.45
C ALA A 384 -20.09 4.25 8.76
N LEU A 385 -19.04 3.44 8.84
CA LEU A 385 -19.00 2.10 8.28
C LEU A 385 -19.98 1.17 9.01
N MET A 386 -19.97 1.16 10.35
CA MET A 386 -20.87 0.36 11.16
C MET A 386 -22.35 0.65 10.85
N ASN A 387 -22.74 1.92 10.84
CA ASN A 387 -24.11 2.32 10.53
C ASN A 387 -24.49 1.89 9.11
N ALA A 388 -23.57 2.05 8.15
CA ALA A 388 -23.82 1.67 6.78
C ALA A 388 -24.01 0.15 6.59
N VAL A 389 -23.25 -0.68 7.31
CA VAL A 389 -23.46 -2.14 7.34
C VAL A 389 -24.85 -2.47 7.89
N GLN A 390 -25.23 -1.88 9.02
CA GLN A 390 -26.52 -2.18 9.66
C GLN A 390 -27.72 -1.75 8.80
N ARG A 391 -27.59 -0.63 8.08
CA ARG A 391 -28.63 -0.14 7.16
C ARG A 391 -28.66 -0.93 5.84
N ILE A 392 -27.48 -1.27 5.30
CA ILE A 392 -27.15 -2.36 4.36
C ILE A 392 -27.92 -3.68 4.51
N PHE A 393 -27.60 -4.30 5.64
CA PHE A 393 -27.72 -5.72 5.91
C PHE A 393 -28.30 -5.89 7.32
N PRO A 394 -29.57 -5.51 7.54
CA PRO A 394 -30.15 -5.43 8.89
C PRO A 394 -30.26 -6.79 9.60
N ASN A 395 -30.26 -7.88 8.83
CA ASN A 395 -30.31 -9.25 9.35
C ASN A 395 -28.93 -9.83 9.65
N SER A 396 -27.86 -9.20 9.16
CA SER A 396 -26.49 -9.67 9.38
C SER A 396 -26.01 -9.29 10.77
N GLU A 397 -25.13 -10.12 11.34
CA GLU A 397 -24.48 -9.81 12.59
C GLU A 397 -23.27 -8.90 12.34
N LEU A 398 -23.16 -7.80 13.08
CA LEU A 398 -22.02 -6.88 13.04
C LEU A 398 -21.20 -7.04 14.31
N LEU A 399 -19.98 -7.53 14.15
CA LEU A 399 -18.99 -7.66 15.20
C LEU A 399 -17.86 -6.67 14.96
N CYS A 400 -17.33 -6.12 16.05
CA CYS A 400 -16.16 -5.27 16.00
C CYS A 400 -14.94 -5.99 16.57
N CYS A 401 -13.77 -5.61 16.07
CA CYS A 401 -12.51 -6.25 16.43
C CYS A 401 -12.14 -6.03 17.91
N TRP A 402 -11.92 -7.13 18.65
CA TRP A 402 -11.47 -7.10 20.06
C TRP A 402 -10.08 -6.45 20.23
N PHE A 403 -9.21 -6.58 19.23
CA PHE A 403 -7.90 -5.93 19.25
C PHE A 403 -8.06 -4.41 19.22
N HIS A 404 -8.87 -3.86 18.30
CA HIS A 404 -9.15 -2.41 18.24
C HIS A 404 -9.85 -1.87 19.50
N PHE A 405 -10.70 -2.67 20.15
CA PHE A 405 -11.22 -2.34 21.47
C PHE A 405 -10.08 -2.18 22.48
N THR A 406 -9.18 -3.17 22.55
CA THR A 406 -8.03 -3.11 23.46
C THR A 406 -7.12 -1.93 23.16
N GLN A 407 -6.80 -1.67 21.89
CA GLN A 407 -6.01 -0.51 21.49
C GLN A 407 -6.66 0.80 21.95
N SER A 408 -7.98 0.92 21.82
CA SER A 408 -8.72 2.11 22.21
C SER A 408 -8.71 2.31 23.73
N VAL A 409 -8.86 1.24 24.50
CA VAL A 409 -8.75 1.27 25.96
C VAL A 409 -7.34 1.63 26.42
N VAL A 410 -6.30 1.06 25.81
CA VAL A 410 -4.90 1.42 26.07
C VAL A 410 -4.64 2.89 25.75
N ARG A 411 -5.08 3.39 24.58
CA ARG A 411 -4.96 4.81 24.20
C ARG A 411 -5.65 5.74 25.19
N TYR A 412 -6.83 5.36 25.71
CA TYR A 412 -7.49 6.13 26.75
C TYR A 412 -6.61 6.21 28.00
N CYS A 413 -6.01 5.10 28.44
CA CYS A 413 -5.12 5.09 29.61
C CYS A 413 -3.92 6.02 29.46
N HIS A 414 -3.36 6.19 28.25
CA HIS A 414 -2.24 7.11 28.01
C HIS A 414 -2.60 8.59 28.18
N ARG A 415 -3.88 8.97 28.24
CA ARG A 415 -4.29 10.37 28.42
C ARG A 415 -3.89 10.85 29.81
N LYS A 416 -2.84 11.69 29.89
CA LYS A 416 -2.28 12.21 31.15
C LYS A 416 -3.33 12.76 32.12
N VAL A 417 -4.39 13.38 31.59
CA VAL A 417 -5.47 14.02 32.36
C VAL A 417 -6.31 13.06 33.22
N ASN A 418 -6.28 11.74 32.99
CA ASN A 418 -7.08 10.79 33.75
C ASN A 418 -6.30 10.04 34.85
N GLY A 419 -4.97 10.13 34.88
CA GLY A 419 -4.13 9.46 35.88
C GLY A 419 -4.11 7.92 35.83
N VAL A 420 -4.84 7.28 34.91
CA VAL A 420 -5.06 5.82 34.88
C VAL A 420 -3.76 5.06 34.62
N LEU A 421 -2.97 5.49 33.62
CA LEU A 421 -1.71 4.82 33.29
C LEU A 421 -0.73 4.80 34.48
N ASN A 422 -0.60 5.93 35.20
CA ASN A 422 0.28 6.01 36.37
C ASN A 422 -0.17 5.04 37.46
N LEU A 423 -1.48 4.91 37.67
CA LEU A 423 -2.06 3.99 38.64
C LEU A 423 -1.81 2.53 38.24
N VAL A 424 -2.08 2.19 36.97
CA VAL A 424 -1.85 0.84 36.40
C VAL A 424 -0.39 0.41 36.52
N LYS A 425 0.58 1.31 36.32
CA LYS A 425 2.01 1.00 36.45
C LYS A 425 2.48 0.78 37.88
N ARG A 426 1.82 1.42 38.87
CA ARG A 426 2.29 1.45 40.26
C ARG A 426 1.59 0.45 41.17
N HIS A 427 0.38 0.02 40.83
CA HIS A 427 -0.46 -0.81 41.70
C HIS A 427 -0.95 -2.06 40.98
N GLU A 428 -0.63 -3.24 41.52
CA GLU A 428 -1.09 -4.55 41.02
C GLU A 428 -2.61 -4.64 40.90
N VAL A 429 -3.34 -4.05 41.83
CA VAL A 429 -4.80 -4.05 41.83
C VAL A 429 -5.35 -3.24 40.65
N ALA A 430 -4.76 -2.07 40.36
CA ALA A 430 -5.14 -1.24 39.21
C ALA A 430 -4.80 -1.93 37.89
N ALA A 431 -3.62 -2.54 37.78
CA ALA A 431 -3.23 -3.37 36.63
C ALA A 431 -4.20 -4.54 36.41
N ARG A 432 -4.65 -5.19 37.49
CA ARG A 432 -5.64 -6.26 37.44
C ARG A 432 -7.00 -5.77 36.98
N ILE A 433 -7.50 -4.65 37.53
CA ILE A 433 -8.77 -4.02 37.09
C ILE A 433 -8.71 -3.72 35.60
N PHE A 434 -7.62 -3.11 35.14
CA PHE A 434 -7.39 -2.81 33.74
C PHE A 434 -7.44 -4.06 32.86
N ARG A 435 -6.71 -5.14 33.21
CA ARG A 435 -6.75 -6.42 32.49
C ARG A 435 -8.16 -7.04 32.46
N MET A 436 -8.91 -6.95 33.57
CA MET A 436 -10.30 -7.45 33.62
C MET A 436 -11.23 -6.69 32.67
N VAL A 437 -11.04 -5.38 32.49
CA VAL A 437 -11.80 -4.60 31.49
C VAL A 437 -11.54 -5.13 30.08
N LEU A 438 -10.29 -5.43 29.74
CA LEU A 438 -9.91 -5.99 28.44
C LEU A 438 -10.51 -7.38 28.17
N ALA A 439 -10.88 -8.10 29.23
CA ALA A 439 -11.49 -9.42 29.17
C ALA A 439 -13.02 -9.41 29.00
N LEU A 440 -13.70 -8.29 29.26
CA LEU A 440 -15.16 -8.19 29.19
C LEU A 440 -15.75 -8.75 27.88
N PRO A 441 -15.17 -8.48 26.69
CA PRO A 441 -15.68 -9.00 25.42
C PRO A 441 -15.72 -10.53 25.31
N HIS A 442 -15.04 -11.27 26.19
CA HIS A 442 -15.08 -12.73 26.21
C HIS A 442 -16.30 -13.31 26.95
N LEU A 443 -17.17 -12.46 27.50
CA LEU A 443 -18.49 -12.83 28.02
C LEU A 443 -19.57 -12.59 26.96
N PRO A 444 -20.71 -13.31 27.00
CA PRO A 444 -21.78 -13.08 26.05
C PRO A 444 -22.37 -11.68 26.25
N ALA A 445 -22.81 -11.06 25.15
CA ALA A 445 -23.40 -9.73 25.17
C ALA A 445 -24.58 -9.63 26.16
N GLU A 446 -25.41 -10.66 26.23
CA GLU A 446 -26.62 -10.73 27.04
C GLU A 446 -26.70 -12.07 27.78
N ARG A 447 -27.46 -12.11 28.89
CA ARG A 447 -27.71 -13.33 29.65
C ARG A 447 -28.56 -14.31 28.83
N GLY A 448 -28.57 -15.59 29.22
CA GLY A 448 -29.34 -16.62 28.54
C GLY A 448 -28.67 -17.22 27.31
N ASN A 449 -27.41 -16.88 27.02
CA ASN A 449 -26.65 -17.55 25.98
C ASN A 449 -26.45 -19.05 26.34
N PRO A 450 -26.73 -20.02 25.44
CA PRO A 450 -26.60 -21.44 25.75
C PRO A 450 -25.21 -21.86 26.26
N GLY A 451 -24.15 -21.19 25.82
CA GLY A 451 -22.78 -21.46 26.26
C GLY A 451 -22.39 -20.80 27.59
N CYS A 452 -23.17 -19.83 28.07
CA CYS A 452 -22.95 -19.12 29.34
C CYS A 452 -24.29 -18.51 29.81
N PRO A 453 -25.20 -19.34 30.37
CA PRO A 453 -26.59 -18.94 30.56
C PRO A 453 -26.78 -17.89 31.65
N ASN A 454 -25.91 -17.88 32.67
CA ASN A 454 -26.12 -17.12 33.90
C ASN A 454 -25.42 -15.76 33.93
N PHE A 455 -24.47 -15.51 33.02
CA PHE A 455 -23.60 -14.33 33.07
C PHE A 455 -23.52 -13.66 31.71
N CYS A 456 -23.44 -12.33 31.70
CA CYS A 456 -23.15 -11.52 30.53
C CYS A 456 -22.03 -10.50 30.78
N MET A 457 -21.69 -9.73 29.75
CA MET A 457 -20.70 -8.65 29.83
C MET A 457 -21.00 -7.64 30.95
N GLU A 458 -22.28 -7.29 31.14
CA GLU A 458 -22.68 -6.31 32.16
C GLU A 458 -22.46 -6.86 33.58
N ASP A 459 -22.71 -8.15 33.82
CA ASP A 459 -22.37 -8.82 35.07
C ASP A 459 -20.86 -8.77 35.35
N GLY A 460 -20.07 -8.95 34.29
CA GLY A 460 -18.61 -8.83 34.36
C GLY A 460 -18.20 -7.42 34.77
N PHE A 461 -18.80 -6.40 34.16
CA PHE A 461 -18.53 -5.01 34.51
C PHE A 461 -18.91 -4.70 35.96
N HIS A 462 -20.10 -5.09 36.42
CA HIS A 462 -20.50 -4.90 37.81
C HIS A 462 -19.58 -5.63 38.80
N THR A 463 -19.07 -6.80 38.43
CA THR A 463 -18.07 -7.53 39.24
C THR A 463 -16.76 -6.74 39.36
N ILE A 464 -16.31 -6.10 38.27
CA ILE A 464 -15.12 -5.23 38.29
C ILE A 464 -15.35 -4.01 39.18
N VAL A 465 -16.50 -3.36 39.09
CA VAL A 465 -16.86 -2.20 39.93
C VAL A 465 -16.88 -2.60 41.40
N ALA A 466 -17.56 -3.70 41.75
CA ALA A 466 -17.63 -4.20 43.13
C ALA A 466 -16.24 -4.58 43.68
N TYR A 467 -15.37 -5.15 42.85
CA TYR A 467 -13.97 -5.43 43.23
C TYR A 467 -13.17 -4.13 43.45
N THR A 468 -13.37 -3.13 42.59
CA THR A 468 -12.67 -1.84 42.66
C THR A 468 -13.02 -1.08 43.93
N LEU A 469 -14.29 -1.09 44.34
CA LEU A 469 -14.78 -0.43 45.57
C LEU A 469 -14.13 -0.94 46.86
N GLN A 470 -13.49 -2.12 46.84
CA GLN A 470 -12.74 -2.64 47.99
C GLN A 470 -11.43 -1.87 48.25
N PHE A 471 -11.02 -0.99 47.32
CA PHE A 471 -9.77 -0.23 47.38
C PHE A 471 -10.07 1.27 47.15
N PRO A 472 -10.41 2.03 48.20
CA PRO A 472 -10.87 3.43 48.07
C PRO A 472 -9.95 4.32 47.23
N ASP A 473 -8.64 4.30 47.50
CA ASP A 473 -7.65 5.13 46.80
C ASP A 473 -7.55 4.82 45.30
N ILE A 474 -7.71 3.55 44.93
CA ILE A 474 -7.71 3.10 43.53
C ILE A 474 -9.05 3.44 42.88
N SER A 475 -10.14 3.23 43.62
CA SER A 475 -11.51 3.47 43.16
C SER A 475 -11.77 4.93 42.81
N GLU A 476 -11.21 5.87 43.58
CA GLU A 476 -11.36 7.31 43.32
C GLU A 476 -10.93 7.64 41.88
N VAL A 477 -9.72 7.21 41.51
CA VAL A 477 -9.14 7.45 40.18
C VAL A 477 -9.80 6.60 39.10
N MET A 478 -10.03 5.31 39.37
CA MET A 478 -10.62 4.38 38.39
C MET A 478 -12.10 4.64 38.10
N SER A 479 -12.82 5.36 38.97
CA SER A 479 -14.27 5.54 38.83
C SER A 479 -14.66 6.21 37.50
N ARG A 480 -13.93 7.25 37.08
CA ARG A 480 -14.16 7.93 35.79
C ARG A 480 -13.81 7.04 34.60
N PHE A 481 -12.74 6.26 34.72
CA PHE A 481 -12.37 5.30 33.68
C PHE A 481 -13.46 4.22 33.51
N LEU A 482 -13.96 3.65 34.61
CA LEU A 482 -14.94 2.57 34.55
C LEU A 482 -16.34 3.06 34.13
N ARG A 483 -16.82 4.18 34.69
CA ARG A 483 -18.16 4.70 34.38
C ARG A 483 -18.14 5.50 33.08
N ASP A 484 -17.44 6.62 33.07
CA ASP A 484 -17.54 7.63 32.01
C ASP A 484 -16.93 7.16 30.69
N TYR A 485 -15.97 6.22 30.73
CA TYR A 485 -15.39 5.62 29.53
C TYR A 485 -15.80 4.18 29.29
N VAL A 486 -15.57 3.25 30.22
CA VAL A 486 -15.90 1.83 29.96
C VAL A 486 -17.40 1.64 29.78
N PHE A 487 -18.23 2.10 30.71
CA PHE A 487 -19.68 1.92 30.62
C PHE A 487 -20.33 2.83 29.57
N ASP A 488 -20.19 4.14 29.70
CA ASP A 488 -20.94 5.09 28.86
C ASP A 488 -20.55 5.00 27.38
N TYR A 489 -19.28 4.75 27.06
CA TYR A 489 -18.88 4.59 25.66
C TYR A 489 -19.11 3.15 25.17
N TRP A 490 -18.55 2.14 25.83
CA TRP A 490 -18.57 0.78 25.26
C TRP A 490 -19.89 0.02 25.50
N PHE A 491 -20.56 0.23 26.63
CA PHE A 491 -21.85 -0.43 26.90
C PHE A 491 -23.02 0.37 26.35
N VAL A 492 -23.02 1.70 26.47
CA VAL A 492 -24.17 2.53 26.04
C VAL A 492 -24.06 2.92 24.56
N GLN A 493 -22.95 3.55 24.13
CA GLN A 493 -22.84 4.04 22.74
C GLN A 493 -22.55 2.92 21.73
N ILE A 494 -21.60 2.02 22.02
CA ILE A 494 -21.23 0.91 21.12
C ILE A 494 -22.13 -0.31 21.31
N GLY A 495 -22.43 -0.69 22.54
CA GLY A 495 -23.32 -1.80 22.86
C GLY A 495 -22.61 -3.17 22.97
N PRO A 496 -22.95 -4.01 23.97
CA PRO A 496 -22.33 -5.32 24.18
C PRO A 496 -22.43 -6.27 22.99
N ARG A 497 -23.48 -6.18 22.16
CA ARG A 497 -23.67 -7.05 20.98
C ARG A 497 -22.57 -6.88 19.93
N ARG A 498 -22.08 -5.66 19.71
CA ARG A 498 -20.99 -5.38 18.76
C ARG A 498 -19.62 -5.70 19.34
N LEU A 499 -19.50 -5.57 20.66
CA LEU A 499 -18.24 -5.73 21.38
C LEU A 499 -17.95 -7.20 21.75
N SER A 500 -18.97 -8.00 22.06
CA SER A 500 -18.80 -9.39 22.48
C SER A 500 -18.21 -10.25 21.37
N VAL A 501 -17.09 -10.91 21.69
CA VAL A 501 -16.47 -11.94 20.85
C VAL A 501 -16.68 -13.34 21.44
N PHE A 502 -17.71 -13.49 22.27
CA PHE A 502 -18.05 -14.76 22.91
C PHE A 502 -18.32 -15.85 21.88
N GLY A 503 -17.64 -16.99 22.02
CA GLY A 503 -17.80 -18.12 21.12
C GLY A 503 -17.23 -17.92 19.71
N GLN A 504 -16.60 -16.78 19.42
CA GLN A 504 -16.06 -16.48 18.09
C GLN A 504 -14.63 -17.01 17.92
N ASP A 505 -14.34 -17.60 16.75
CA ASP A 505 -12.99 -18.03 16.40
C ASP A 505 -12.14 -16.87 15.85
N HIS A 506 -12.77 -15.92 15.15
CA HIS A 506 -12.13 -14.72 14.60
C HIS A 506 -12.53 -13.52 15.44
N ARG A 507 -11.75 -13.26 16.49
CA ARG A 507 -12.00 -12.17 17.47
C ARG A 507 -11.25 -10.89 17.11
N THR A 508 -10.19 -11.03 16.33
CA THR A 508 -9.34 -9.96 15.85
C THR A 508 -9.35 -9.94 14.32
N ASN A 509 -8.99 -8.80 13.74
CA ASN A 509 -8.88 -8.60 12.30
C ASN A 509 -7.44 -8.81 11.78
N ASN A 510 -6.60 -9.60 12.46
CA ASN A 510 -5.18 -9.75 12.11
C ASN A 510 -4.96 -10.18 10.65
N TYR A 511 -5.92 -10.88 10.04
CA TYR A 511 -5.84 -11.24 8.62
C TYR A 511 -5.96 -10.03 7.69
N LEU A 512 -6.77 -9.02 8.07
CA LEU A 512 -6.88 -7.74 7.35
C LEU A 512 -5.57 -6.94 7.50
N GLU A 513 -5.01 -6.87 8.71
CA GLU A 513 -3.73 -6.19 8.96
C GLU A 513 -2.55 -6.86 8.23
N SER A 514 -2.51 -8.20 8.21
CA SER A 514 -1.53 -8.97 7.45
C SER A 514 -1.67 -8.73 5.94
N PHE A 515 -2.91 -8.62 5.45
CA PHE A 515 -3.17 -8.25 4.07
C PHE A 515 -2.72 -6.81 3.78
N HIS A 516 -2.95 -5.86 4.67
CA HIS A 516 -2.44 -4.48 4.53
C HIS A 516 -0.91 -4.42 4.49
N SER A 517 -0.23 -5.26 5.27
CA SER A 517 1.23 -5.39 5.22
C SER A 517 1.69 -5.98 3.89
N THR A 518 0.94 -6.93 3.34
CA THR A 518 1.17 -7.48 1.99
C THR A 518 0.99 -6.40 0.92
N LEU A 519 -0.08 -5.61 1.00
CA LEU A 519 -0.31 -4.48 0.10
C LEU A 519 0.83 -3.47 0.20
N LEU A 520 1.27 -3.11 1.40
CA LEU A 520 2.36 -2.15 1.59
C LEU A 520 3.66 -2.64 0.95
N THR A 521 3.96 -3.93 1.09
CA THR A 521 5.16 -4.56 0.51
C THR A 521 5.07 -4.64 -1.01
N GLN A 522 3.93 -5.08 -1.55
CA GLN A 522 3.78 -5.29 -2.99
C GLN A 522 3.52 -3.99 -3.76
N ILE A 523 2.68 -3.09 -3.22
CA ILE A 523 2.25 -1.84 -3.85
C ILE A 523 3.20 -0.68 -3.55
N GLY A 524 3.72 -0.61 -2.32
CA GLY A 524 4.52 0.51 -1.83
C GLY A 524 3.69 1.62 -1.19
N ARG A 525 4.39 2.62 -0.64
CA ARG A 525 3.77 3.79 0.00
C ARG A 525 3.42 4.84 -1.05
N HIS A 526 2.19 5.34 -0.99
CA HIS A 526 1.70 6.44 -1.82
C HIS A 526 2.16 6.39 -3.29
N PRO A 527 1.96 5.26 -3.99
CA PRO A 527 2.40 5.12 -5.38
C PRO A 527 1.65 6.10 -6.28
N ASN A 528 2.18 6.31 -7.49
CA ASN A 528 1.40 6.86 -8.59
C ASN A 528 0.20 5.95 -8.90
N ILE A 529 -0.96 6.51 -9.27
CA ILE A 529 -2.18 5.72 -9.56
C ILE A 529 -1.97 4.62 -10.61
N TRP A 530 -1.17 4.86 -11.64
CA TRP A 530 -0.91 3.85 -12.67
C TRP A 530 -0.03 2.71 -12.15
N ASP A 531 0.93 3.00 -11.26
CA ASP A 531 1.73 1.98 -10.57
C ASP A 531 0.87 1.18 -9.59
N PHE A 532 0.02 1.87 -8.84
CA PHE A 532 -0.95 1.25 -7.94
C PHE A 532 -1.79 0.23 -8.68
N LEU A 533 -2.42 0.62 -9.79
CA LEU A 533 -3.32 -0.23 -10.56
C LEU A 533 -2.60 -1.44 -11.16
N GLN A 534 -1.39 -1.26 -11.70
CA GLN A 534 -0.60 -2.39 -12.21
C GLN A 534 -0.30 -3.42 -11.12
N ARG A 535 0.09 -2.95 -9.93
CA ARG A 535 0.41 -3.83 -8.81
C ARG A 535 -0.85 -4.44 -8.19
N LEU A 536 -1.97 -3.72 -8.17
CA LEU A 536 -3.25 -4.23 -7.70
C LEU A 536 -3.75 -5.40 -8.57
N ILE A 537 -3.56 -5.35 -9.89
CA ILE A 537 -3.93 -6.47 -10.78
C ILE A 537 -3.04 -7.71 -10.51
N ILE A 538 -1.78 -7.52 -10.11
CA ILE A 538 -0.90 -8.63 -9.68
C ILE A 538 -1.45 -9.27 -8.39
N VAL A 539 -1.80 -8.44 -7.40
CA VAL A 539 -2.43 -8.88 -6.15
C VAL A 539 -3.72 -9.66 -6.45
N GLU A 540 -4.60 -9.11 -7.29
CA GLU A 540 -5.84 -9.76 -7.73
C GLU A 540 -5.56 -11.15 -8.29
N ASN A 541 -4.59 -11.27 -9.21
CA ASN A 541 -4.27 -12.55 -9.83
C ASN A 541 -3.69 -13.56 -8.82
N GLN A 542 -2.87 -13.10 -7.87
CA GLN A 542 -2.37 -13.95 -6.78
C GLN A 542 -3.56 -14.56 -6.01
N PHE A 543 -4.49 -13.72 -5.54
CA PHE A 543 -5.62 -14.19 -4.75
C PHE A 543 -6.63 -15.00 -5.57
N TYR A 544 -6.79 -14.72 -6.87
CA TYR A 544 -7.56 -15.57 -7.78
C TYR A 544 -7.02 -17.01 -7.83
N VAL A 545 -5.70 -17.16 -7.96
CA VAL A 545 -5.03 -18.48 -8.00
C VAL A 545 -5.13 -19.15 -6.63
N GLU A 546 -4.84 -18.43 -5.54
CA GLU A 546 -4.90 -18.98 -4.19
C GLU A 546 -6.33 -19.42 -3.81
N PHE A 547 -7.36 -18.70 -4.26
CA PHE A 547 -8.76 -19.11 -4.06
C PHE A 547 -9.03 -20.46 -4.73
N GLN A 548 -8.62 -20.64 -6.00
CA GLN A 548 -8.74 -21.94 -6.69
C GLN A 548 -7.97 -23.04 -5.96
N GLN A 549 -6.74 -22.78 -5.52
CA GLN A 549 -5.93 -23.74 -4.78
C GLN A 549 -6.64 -24.16 -3.49
N ARG A 550 -7.26 -23.21 -2.78
CA ARG A 550 -8.02 -23.49 -1.56
C ARG A 550 -9.32 -24.24 -1.83
N THR A 551 -10.02 -23.94 -2.92
CA THR A 551 -11.16 -24.74 -3.40
C THR A 551 -10.72 -26.19 -3.65
N ASN A 552 -9.55 -26.39 -4.27
CA ASN A 552 -8.92 -27.69 -4.49
C ASN A 552 -8.33 -28.33 -3.21
N ASN A 553 -8.57 -27.75 -2.03
CA ASN A 553 -8.10 -28.21 -0.72
C ASN A 553 -6.58 -28.22 -0.54
N LEU A 554 -5.84 -27.43 -1.33
CA LEU A 554 -4.41 -27.24 -1.12
C LEU A 554 -4.14 -26.32 0.09
N THR A 555 -2.97 -26.50 0.69
CA THR A 555 -2.45 -25.66 1.78
C THR A 555 -1.69 -24.49 1.17
N ILE A 556 -2.15 -23.26 1.43
CA ILE A 556 -1.62 -22.01 0.84
C ILE A 556 -1.03 -21.04 1.87
N ARG A 557 -1.13 -21.38 3.16
CA ARG A 557 -0.64 -20.60 4.30
C ARG A 557 -0.09 -21.56 5.35
N ASP A 558 0.87 -21.08 6.14
CA ASP A 558 1.36 -21.81 7.31
C ASP A 558 0.24 -22.01 8.35
N GLY A 559 0.19 -23.20 8.94
CA GLY A 559 -0.81 -23.60 9.93
C GLY A 559 -0.59 -22.98 11.30
N THR A 560 0.58 -22.38 11.57
CA THR A 560 0.94 -21.83 12.89
C THR A 560 -0.07 -20.80 13.40
N SER A 561 -0.40 -19.79 12.60
CA SER A 561 -1.38 -18.75 12.99
C SER A 561 -2.76 -19.34 13.32
N ARG A 562 -3.21 -20.31 12.52
CA ARG A 562 -4.46 -21.04 12.76
C ARG A 562 -4.40 -21.84 14.07
N SER A 563 -3.31 -22.56 14.31
CA SER A 563 -3.11 -23.35 15.54
C SER A 563 -3.10 -22.48 16.78
N LEU A 564 -2.39 -21.34 16.74
CA LEU A 564 -2.37 -20.36 17.83
C LEU A 564 -3.78 -19.83 18.14
N ARG A 565 -4.56 -19.51 17.10
CA ARG A 565 -5.95 -19.06 17.24
C ARG A 565 -6.85 -20.14 17.83
N GLU A 566 -6.74 -21.38 17.35
CA GLU A 566 -7.49 -22.53 17.89
C GLU A 566 -7.16 -22.77 19.37
N ASN A 567 -5.88 -22.66 19.76
CA ASN A 567 -5.44 -22.76 21.14
C ASN A 567 -6.01 -21.62 22.01
N ALA A 568 -5.93 -20.36 21.55
CA ALA A 568 -6.51 -19.22 22.25
C ALA A 568 -8.03 -19.38 22.44
N THR A 569 -8.74 -19.86 21.41
CA THR A 569 -10.16 -20.17 21.49
C THR A 569 -10.44 -21.25 22.53
N ARG A 570 -9.66 -22.33 22.53
CA ARG A 570 -9.80 -23.43 23.50
C ARG A 570 -9.67 -22.93 24.93
N ILE A 571 -8.62 -22.16 25.25
CA ILE A 571 -8.36 -21.65 26.60
C ILE A 571 -9.54 -20.80 27.10
N ILE A 572 -10.11 -19.96 26.23
CA ILE A 572 -11.24 -19.11 26.61
C ILE A 572 -12.51 -19.95 26.80
N ARG A 573 -12.74 -20.96 25.95
CA ARG A 573 -13.85 -21.90 26.09
C ARG A 573 -13.77 -22.68 27.42
N GLU A 574 -12.60 -23.17 27.79
CA GLU A 574 -12.35 -23.85 29.07
C GLU A 574 -12.62 -22.91 30.26
N SER A 575 -12.21 -21.63 30.14
CA SER A 575 -12.48 -20.61 31.15
C SER A 575 -13.99 -20.36 31.32
N VAL A 576 -14.75 -20.31 30.22
CA VAL A 576 -16.23 -20.20 30.26
C VAL A 576 -16.87 -21.44 30.89
N GLN A 577 -16.42 -22.65 30.55
CA GLN A 577 -16.92 -23.88 31.17
C GLN A 577 -16.68 -23.90 32.67
N GLN A 578 -15.52 -23.39 33.12
CA GLN A 578 -15.25 -23.25 34.54
C GLN A 578 -16.12 -22.18 35.20
N LEU A 579 -16.32 -21.04 34.55
CA LEU A 579 -17.27 -20.02 35.02
C LEU A 579 -18.67 -20.62 35.24
N ASN A 580 -19.17 -21.41 34.29
CA ASN A 580 -20.48 -22.05 34.40
C ASN A 580 -20.58 -23.06 35.56
N ARG A 581 -19.46 -23.69 35.95
CA ARG A 581 -19.42 -24.64 37.06
C ARG A 581 -19.29 -23.94 38.42
N ASP A 582 -18.34 -23.01 38.50
CA ASP A 582 -17.91 -22.44 39.77
C ASP A 582 -18.73 -21.18 40.13
N SER A 583 -19.42 -20.58 39.15
CA SER A 583 -20.12 -19.29 39.25
C SER A 583 -19.19 -18.13 39.68
N ASP A 584 -17.88 -18.28 39.45
CA ASP A 584 -16.86 -17.30 39.85
C ASP A 584 -16.45 -16.41 38.67
N LEU A 585 -17.23 -15.34 38.48
CA LEU A 585 -17.02 -14.37 37.41
C LEU A 585 -15.73 -13.55 37.58
N LEU A 586 -15.33 -13.28 38.83
CA LEU A 586 -14.10 -12.56 39.13
C LEU A 586 -12.88 -13.38 38.69
N MET A 587 -12.89 -14.68 38.99
CA MET A 587 -11.82 -15.59 38.58
C MET A 587 -11.75 -15.76 37.06
N PHE A 588 -12.90 -15.83 36.39
CA PHE A 588 -12.95 -15.82 34.93
C PHE A 588 -12.23 -14.60 34.34
N LEU A 589 -12.60 -13.39 34.79
CA LEU A 589 -12.05 -12.13 34.30
C LEU A 589 -10.54 -12.03 34.56
N ARG A 590 -10.07 -12.49 35.72
CA ARG A 590 -8.64 -12.52 36.05
C ARG A 590 -7.84 -13.39 35.09
N ARG A 591 -8.33 -14.59 34.76
CA ARG A 591 -7.60 -15.52 33.88
C ARG A 591 -7.60 -15.07 32.43
N THR A 592 -8.73 -14.56 31.96
CA THR A 592 -8.89 -14.10 30.57
C THR A 592 -8.30 -12.70 30.35
N GLY A 593 -8.08 -11.91 31.40
CA GLY A 593 -7.40 -10.61 31.33
C GLY A 593 -5.96 -10.67 30.80
N HIS A 594 -5.30 -11.83 30.92
CA HIS A 594 -3.93 -12.05 30.45
C HIS A 594 -3.83 -12.40 28.95
N ARG A 595 -4.94 -12.39 28.20
CA ARG A 595 -4.93 -12.77 26.77
C ARG A 595 -4.26 -11.73 25.87
N ASN A 596 -4.02 -10.51 26.35
CA ASN A 596 -3.41 -9.45 25.56
C ASN A 596 -2.16 -8.82 26.22
N ASP A 597 -1.55 -9.51 27.18
CA ASP A 597 -0.42 -8.97 27.95
C ASP A 597 0.77 -8.59 27.04
N GLY A 598 1.07 -9.37 26.00
CA GLY A 598 2.17 -9.06 25.08
C GLY A 598 2.01 -7.68 24.42
N TYR A 599 0.83 -7.40 23.85
CA TYR A 599 0.53 -6.09 23.28
C TYR A 599 0.53 -4.99 24.34
N VAL A 600 -0.11 -5.24 25.50
CA VAL A 600 -0.18 -4.21 26.55
C VAL A 600 1.22 -3.86 27.05
N GLN A 601 2.08 -4.85 27.33
CA GLN A 601 3.46 -4.62 27.75
C GLN A 601 4.29 -3.85 26.71
N GLU A 602 4.09 -4.11 25.42
CA GLU A 602 4.74 -3.34 24.35
C GLU A 602 4.33 -1.85 24.38
N GLN A 603 3.04 -1.56 24.61
CA GLN A 603 2.52 -0.19 24.55
C GLN A 603 2.76 0.62 25.84
N ILE A 604 2.56 0.00 27.01
CA ILE A 604 2.69 0.71 28.29
C ILE A 604 4.00 0.40 29.02
N GLY A 605 4.81 -0.53 28.53
CA GLY A 605 5.99 -1.04 29.23
C GLY A 605 5.63 -2.07 30.30
N PRO A 606 6.63 -2.60 31.04
CA PRO A 606 6.38 -3.55 32.11
C PRO A 606 5.46 -2.95 33.17
N TYR A 607 4.47 -3.73 33.60
CA TYR A 607 3.51 -3.35 34.63
C TYR A 607 3.13 -4.57 35.50
N PRO A 608 2.69 -4.35 36.75
CA PRO A 608 2.54 -5.43 37.74
C PRO A 608 1.42 -6.45 37.46
#